data_AF-A0A961LHW9-F1
#
_entry.id   AF-A0A961LHW9-F1
#
_cell.length_a   1.000
_cell.length_b   1.000
_cell.length_c   1.000
_cell.angle_alpha   90.00
_cell.angle_beta   90.00
_cell.angle_gamma   90.00
#
_symmetry.space_group_name_H-M   'P 1'
#
loop_
_entity.id
_entity.type
_entity.pdbx_description
1 polymer ?
#
loop_
_entity_poly.entity_id
_entity_poly.type
_entity_poly.pdbx_seq_one_letter_code
_entity_poly.pdbx_strand_id
1 'polypeptide(L)' 'ARVSQRTAMFHLGNLVEEGPTEKMFTNPDDKRTQDYITGRFG' A
#
# COMPACT_ATOMS: atom_id res chain seq x y z
N ALA A 1 -6.04 16.02 0.23
CA ALA A 1 -6.89 14.98 0.83
C ALA A 1 -6.89 13.77 -0.10
N ARG A 2 -6.69 12.55 0.42
CA ARG A 2 -6.81 11.32 -0.39
C ARG A 2 -8.31 11.09 -0.64
N VAL A 3 -8.70 10.96 -1.91
CA VAL A 3 -10.12 10.92 -2.31
C VAL A 3 -10.68 9.48 -2.31
N SER A 4 -9.83 8.48 -2.47
CA SER A 4 -10.24 7.08 -2.58
C SER A 4 -10.46 6.42 -1.21
N GLN A 5 -11.59 5.74 -1.02
CA GLN A 5 -11.84 4.94 0.19
C GLN A 5 -11.05 3.62 0.23
N ARG A 6 -10.68 3.09 -0.95
CA ARG A 6 -9.91 1.85 -1.10
C ARG A 6 -8.66 2.10 -1.95
N THR A 7 -7.59 1.37 -1.67
CA THR A 7 -6.32 1.41 -2.39
C THR A 7 -5.87 -0.01 -2.69
N ALA A 8 -5.35 -0.23 -3.89
CA ALA A 8 -4.70 -1.47 -4.31
C ALA A 8 -3.26 -1.17 -4.70
N MET A 9 -2.33 -1.98 -4.18
CA MET A 9 -0.90 -1.92 -4.48
C MET A 9 -0.56 -3.02 -5.47
N PHE A 10 0.05 -2.63 -6.58
CA PHE A 10 0.55 -3.56 -7.59
C PHE A 10 2.07 -3.51 -7.62
N HIS A 11 2.70 -4.69 -7.64
CA HIS A 11 4.13 -4.83 -7.83
C HIS A 11 4.40 -5.70 -9.04
N LEU A 12 5.05 -5.12 -10.07
CA LEU A 12 5.39 -5.80 -11.32
C LEU A 12 4.20 -6.49 -11.99
N GLY A 13 3.03 -5.83 -11.99
CA GLY A 13 1.80 -6.36 -12.58
C GLY A 13 1.03 -7.35 -11.70
N ASN A 14 1.53 -7.69 -10.51
CA ASN A 14 0.81 -8.53 -9.55
C ASN A 14 0.13 -7.66 -8.49
N LEU A 15 -1.15 -7.92 -8.22
CA LEU A 15 -1.85 -7.35 -7.08
C LEU A 15 -1.23 -7.91 -5.80
N VAL A 16 -0.53 -7.06 -5.05
CA VAL A 16 0.13 -7.45 -3.80
C VAL A 16 -0.82 -7.32 -2.63
N GLU A 17 -1.56 -6.22 -2.55
CA GLU A 17 -2.45 -5.95 -1.43
C GLU A 17 -3.56 -4.98 -1.85
N GLU A 18 -4.78 -5.20 -1.39
CA GLU A 18 -5.88 -4.23 -1.50
C GLU A 18 -6.60 -4.04 -0.17
N GLY A 19 -7.02 -2.81 0.10
CA GLY A 19 -7.71 -2.53 1.35
C GLY A 19 -8.13 -1.07 1.53
N PRO A 20 -8.66 -0.72 2.70
CA PRO A 20 -8.96 0.66 3.06
C PRO A 20 -7.72 1.55 2.96
N THR A 21 -7.86 2.75 2.41
CA THR A 21 -6.75 3.69 2.24
C THR A 21 -6.08 4.06 3.56
N GLU A 22 -6.82 4.12 4.67
CA GLU A 22 -6.19 4.34 5.98
C GLU A 22 -5.28 3.18 6.36
N LYS A 23 -5.79 1.94 6.27
CA LYS A 23 -5.03 0.74 6.63
C LYS A 23 -3.76 0.61 5.80
N MET A 24 -3.87 0.74 4.48
CA MET A 24 -2.74 0.60 3.55
C MET A 24 -1.57 1.52 3.90
N PHE A 25 -1.83 2.73 4.40
CA PHE A 25 -0.78 3.72 4.67
C PHE A 25 -0.41 3.89 6.15
N THR A 26 -1.13 3.25 7.07
CA THR A 26 -0.82 3.29 8.52
C THR A 26 -0.25 1.98 9.01
N ASN A 27 -0.85 0.86 8.61
CA ASN A 27 -0.44 -0.47 9.00
C ASN A 27 -0.85 -1.48 7.90
N PRO A 28 -0.14 -1.48 6.76
CA PRO A 28 -0.35 -2.49 5.72
C PRO A 28 -0.02 -3.89 6.25
N ASP A 29 -0.68 -4.90 5.72
CA ASP A 29 -0.43 -6.30 6.07
C ASP A 29 0.81 -6.85 5.35
N ASP A 30 1.11 -6.36 4.13
CA ASP A 30 2.28 -6.80 3.36
C ASP A 30 3.49 -5.87 3.58
N LYS A 31 4.61 -6.48 3.94
CA LYS A 31 5.88 -5.78 4.16
C LYS A 31 6.36 -5.01 2.91
N ARG A 32 6.08 -5.51 1.71
CA ARG A 32 6.42 -4.82 0.45
C ARG A 32 5.62 -3.53 0.28
N THR A 33 4.35 -3.55 0.68
CA THR A 33 3.49 -2.35 0.71
C THR A 33 4.05 -1.35 1.74
N GLN A 34 4.45 -1.84 2.92
CA GLN A 34 5.08 -1.02 3.95
C GLN A 34 6.37 -0.36 3.45
N ASP A 35 7.28 -1.14 2.86
CA ASP A 35 8.55 -0.63 2.34
C ASP A 35 8.32 0.39 1.21
N TYR A 36 7.28 0.20 0.37
CA TYR A 36 6.89 1.11 -0.72
C TYR A 36 6.32 2.42 -0.23
N ILE A 37 5.48 2.37 0.80
CA ILE A 37 4.85 3.56 1.35
C ILE A 37 5.81 4.34 2.24
N THR A 38 6.64 3.64 3.01
CA THR A 38 7.63 4.28 3.89
C THR A 38 8.85 4.79 3.14
N GLY A 39 8.98 4.47 1.85
CA GLY A 39 10.11 4.90 1.03
C GLY A 39 11.43 4.32 1.53
N ARG A 40 11.39 3.16 2.20
CA ARG A 40 12.58 2.43 2.67
C ARG A 40 13.22 1.58 1.56
N PHE A 41 13.10 2.05 0.33
CA PHE A 41 14.00 1.72 -0.74
C PHE A 41 15.16 2.72 -0.59
N GLY A 42 16.37 2.23 -0.30
CA GLY A 42 17.52 3.09 -0.01
C GLY A 42 17.77 4.18 -1.04
#